data_AF-A0AAX0UG78-F1
#
_entry.id   AF-A0AAX0UG78-F1
#
_cell.length_a   1.000
_cell.length_b   1.000
_cell.length_c   1.000
_cell.angle_alpha   90.00
_cell.angle_beta   90.00
_cell.angle_gamma   90.00
#
_symmetry.space_group_name_H-M   'P 1'
#
loop_
_entity.id
_entity.type
_entity.pdbx_description
1 polymer ?
#
loop_
_entity_poly.entity_id
_entity_poly.type
_entity_poly.pdbx_seq_one_letter_code
_entity_poly.pdbx_strand_id
1 'polypeptide(L)'
;MPLCSRRLTMPSKLFLYDANEANKDLLDYFKNKNYTRVALTNSTDFFWSQIDSVDNGGYLAIMSHGNNNTFEIAMGNPPKDMRQDQIVPFGTSLNQRNVTLYLLSCHTGNDPLGRSLLGTGCNFAAPKGYALVKSSSAGVGVYSVVDPHASDVKYAGWTGTEGVIPNRDTKPLNIK
;
A
#
# COMPACT_ATOMS: atom_id res chain seq x y z
N MET A 1 -9.94 -40.22 -13.66
CA MET A 1 -8.81 -39.31 -13.96
C MET A 1 -8.84 -38.18 -12.94
N PRO A 2 -7.84 -37.99 -12.09
CA PRO A 2 -7.88 -36.89 -11.13
C PRO A 2 -7.51 -35.59 -11.86
N LEU A 3 -8.38 -34.59 -11.72
CA LEU A 3 -8.13 -33.20 -12.13
C LEU A 3 -6.88 -32.71 -11.40
N CYS A 4 -5.84 -32.35 -12.15
CA CYS A 4 -4.74 -31.53 -11.65
C CYS A 4 -5.34 -30.23 -11.12
N SER A 5 -5.59 -30.17 -9.81
CA SER A 5 -5.81 -28.92 -9.09
C SER A 5 -4.54 -28.10 -9.25
N ARG A 6 -4.52 -27.20 -10.24
CA ARG A 6 -3.60 -26.07 -10.23
C ARG A 6 -3.92 -25.34 -8.94
N ARG A 7 -3.15 -25.58 -7.88
CA ARG A 7 -3.10 -24.63 -6.76
C ARG A 7 -2.80 -23.29 -7.42
N LEU A 8 -3.80 -22.40 -7.46
CA LEU A 8 -3.55 -20.99 -7.62
C LEU A 8 -2.52 -20.67 -6.54
N THR A 9 -1.27 -20.51 -6.95
CA THR A 9 -0.22 -20.07 -6.04
C THR A 9 -0.59 -18.66 -5.65
N MET A 10 -1.18 -18.53 -4.46
CA MET A 10 -1.50 -17.26 -3.84
C MET A 10 -0.22 -16.42 -3.76
N PRO A 11 -0.25 -15.13 -4.14
CA PRO A 11 0.93 -14.29 -4.05
C PRO A 11 1.28 -14.01 -2.59
N SER A 12 2.52 -14.35 -2.20
CA SER A 12 3.09 -13.91 -0.92
C SER A 12 3.43 -12.41 -0.90
N LYS A 13 3.51 -11.78 -2.08
CA LYS A 13 3.74 -10.35 -2.26
C LYS A 13 2.88 -9.81 -3.39
N LEU A 14 1.97 -8.90 -3.05
CA LEU A 14 1.06 -8.27 -4.01
C LEU A 14 1.22 -6.76 -3.97
N PHE A 15 1.40 -6.15 -5.14
CA PHE A 15 1.36 -4.71 -5.35
C PHE A 15 0.15 -4.36 -6.20
N LEU A 16 -0.87 -3.78 -5.56
CA LEU A 16 -2.03 -3.20 -6.23
C LEU A 16 -1.77 -1.73 -6.52
N TYR A 17 -2.08 -1.28 -7.74
CA TYR A 17 -1.79 0.11 -8.11
C TYR A 17 -2.82 0.73 -9.04
N ASP A 18 -3.09 2.02 -8.85
CA ASP A 18 -3.73 2.86 -9.88
C ASP A 18 -2.72 3.13 -11.00
N ALA A 19 -3.11 2.86 -12.24
CA ALA A 19 -2.28 3.05 -13.42
C ALA A 19 -1.96 4.53 -13.71
N ASN A 20 -2.76 5.47 -13.19
CA ASN A 20 -2.49 6.90 -13.31
C ASN A 20 -1.44 7.39 -12.32
N GLU A 21 -1.34 6.73 -11.15
CA GLU A 21 -0.40 7.08 -10.08
C GLU A 21 0.94 6.34 -10.21
N ALA A 22 0.92 5.13 -10.75
CA ALA A 22 2.10 4.27 -10.83
C ALA A 22 2.98 4.60 -12.04
N ASN A 23 4.07 5.31 -11.80
CA ASN A 23 5.10 5.52 -12.81
C ASN A 23 5.98 4.25 -13.01
N LYS A 24 6.81 4.29 -14.07
CA LYS A 24 7.71 3.19 -14.42
C LYS A 24 8.66 2.81 -13.28
N ASP A 25 9.23 3.79 -12.59
CA ASP A 25 10.21 3.55 -11.52
C ASP A 25 9.59 2.81 -10.33
N LEU A 26 8.34 3.14 -9.97
CA LEU A 26 7.57 2.43 -8.96
C LEU A 26 7.28 0.98 -9.37
N LEU A 27 6.85 0.78 -10.63
CA LEU A 27 6.56 -0.56 -11.15
C LEU A 27 7.82 -1.44 -11.23
N ASP A 28 8.96 -0.86 -11.59
CA ASP A 28 10.25 -1.56 -11.64
C ASP A 28 10.80 -1.82 -10.22
N TYR A 29 10.60 -0.89 -9.27
CA TYR A 29 10.93 -1.09 -7.86
C TYR A 29 10.23 -2.33 -7.28
N PHE A 30 8.91 -2.43 -7.45
CA PHE A 30 8.15 -3.57 -6.95
C PHE A 30 8.43 -4.88 -7.71
N LYS A 31 8.73 -4.79 -9.01
CA LYS A 31 9.21 -5.94 -9.79
C LYS A 31 10.49 -6.52 -9.19
N ASN A 32 11.47 -5.66 -8.90
CA ASN A 32 12.77 -6.06 -8.36
C ASN A 32 12.67 -6.62 -6.94
N LYS A 33 11.57 -6.36 -6.23
CA LYS A 33 11.24 -6.95 -4.92
C LYS A 33 10.38 -8.22 -5.00
N ASN A 34 10.16 -8.74 -6.20
CA ASN A 34 9.35 -9.93 -6.49
C ASN A 34 7.88 -9.80 -6.07
N TYR A 35 7.30 -8.60 -6.19
CA TYR A 35 5.85 -8.43 -6.04
C TYR A 35 5.14 -8.85 -7.33
N THR A 36 4.02 -9.55 -7.17
CA THR A 36 3.01 -9.64 -8.22
C THR A 36 2.38 -8.27 -8.35
N ARG A 37 2.35 -7.70 -9.56
CA ARG A 37 1.88 -6.32 -9.80
C ARG A 37 0.56 -6.36 -10.54
N VAL A 38 -0.48 -5.79 -9.96
CA VAL A 38 -1.85 -5.84 -10.50
C VAL A 38 -2.41 -4.42 -10.51
N ALA A 39 -2.86 -3.95 -11.67
CA ALA A 39 -3.54 -2.66 -11.76
C ALA A 39 -4.95 -2.76 -11.17
N LEU A 40 -5.40 -1.70 -10.51
CA LEU A 40 -6.79 -1.56 -10.10
C LEU A 40 -7.70 -1.58 -11.34
N THR A 41 -8.96 -1.96 -11.13
CA THR A 41 -10.01 -1.92 -12.15
C THR A 41 -11.14 -1.00 -11.68
N ASN A 42 -12.20 -0.87 -12.45
CA ASN A 42 -13.41 -0.17 -12.05
C ASN A 42 -14.32 -0.98 -11.09
N SER A 43 -13.90 -2.17 -10.67
CA SER A 43 -14.66 -3.06 -9.79
C SER A 43 -14.09 -3.09 -8.38
N THR A 44 -14.92 -2.76 -7.39
CA THR A 44 -14.59 -2.92 -5.97
C THR A 44 -14.46 -4.39 -5.58
N ASP A 45 -15.23 -5.27 -6.20
CA ASP A 45 -15.18 -6.71 -5.93
C ASP A 45 -13.86 -7.30 -6.42
N PHE A 46 -13.34 -6.77 -7.54
CA PHE A 46 -12.00 -7.11 -8.00
C PHE A 46 -10.97 -6.74 -6.92
N PHE A 47 -11.00 -5.53 -6.37
CA PHE A 47 -10.10 -5.14 -5.29
C PHE A 47 -10.13 -6.14 -4.14
N TRP A 48 -11.31 -6.43 -3.58
CA TRP A 48 -11.44 -7.38 -2.48
C TRP A 48 -10.93 -8.78 -2.83
N SER A 49 -11.22 -9.28 -4.04
CA SER A 49 -10.69 -10.57 -4.51
C SER A 49 -9.17 -10.62 -4.53
N GLN A 50 -8.50 -9.50 -4.86
CA GLN A 50 -7.05 -9.42 -4.86
C GLN A 50 -6.50 -9.39 -3.42
N ILE A 51 -7.14 -8.65 -2.52
CA ILE A 51 -6.77 -8.62 -1.09
C ILE A 51 -6.89 -10.00 -0.44
N ASP A 52 -7.95 -10.74 -0.76
CA ASP A 52 -8.18 -12.08 -0.23
C ASP A 52 -7.23 -13.13 -0.82
N SER A 53 -6.66 -12.86 -2.01
CA SER A 53 -5.69 -13.75 -2.64
C SER A 53 -4.30 -13.72 -2.00
N VAL A 54 -3.99 -12.71 -1.18
CA VAL A 54 -2.68 -12.59 -0.52
C VAL A 54 -2.51 -13.67 0.54
N ASP A 55 -1.40 -14.41 0.47
CA ASP A 55 -1.06 -15.45 1.44
C ASP A 55 -1.01 -14.91 2.88
N ASN A 56 -1.38 -15.76 3.84
CA ASN A 56 -1.15 -15.48 5.25
C ASN A 56 0.35 -15.28 5.52
N GLY A 57 0.71 -14.24 6.29
CA GLY A 57 2.09 -13.85 6.49
C GLY A 57 2.72 -13.07 5.32
N GLY A 58 1.95 -12.78 4.27
CA GLY A 58 2.41 -12.09 3.08
C GLY A 58 2.55 -10.57 3.23
N TYR A 59 2.86 -9.92 2.11
CA TYR A 59 3.03 -8.47 2.00
C TYR A 59 2.09 -7.90 0.95
N LEU A 60 1.36 -6.87 1.33
CA LEU A 60 0.43 -6.16 0.48
C LEU A 60 0.91 -4.71 0.37
N ALA A 61 1.18 -4.25 -0.84
CA ALA A 61 1.43 -2.85 -1.13
C ALA A 61 0.30 -2.29 -1.99
N ILE A 62 -0.16 -1.09 -1.68
CA ILE A 62 -1.24 -0.41 -2.43
C ILE A 62 -0.76 0.99 -2.79
N MET A 63 -0.74 1.35 -4.08
CA MET A 63 -0.56 2.72 -4.56
C MET A 63 -1.85 3.20 -5.22
N SER A 64 -2.51 4.19 -4.63
CA SER A 64 -3.69 4.82 -5.22
C SER A 64 -3.84 6.26 -4.73
N HIS A 65 -4.81 7.01 -5.26
CA HIS A 65 -5.15 8.29 -4.69
C HIS A 65 -5.71 8.14 -3.27
N GLY A 66 -5.40 9.11 -2.41
CA GLY A 66 -6.00 9.27 -1.08
C GLY A 66 -6.75 10.59 -1.00
N ASN A 67 -7.80 10.63 -0.18
CA ASN A 67 -8.64 11.82 -0.01
C ASN A 67 -8.55 12.42 1.40
N ASN A 68 -7.44 12.15 2.12
CA ASN A 68 -7.19 12.41 3.55
C ASN A 68 -7.99 11.55 4.54
N ASN A 69 -9.11 10.95 4.14
CA ASN A 69 -9.95 10.14 5.03
C ASN A 69 -9.86 8.65 4.73
N THR A 70 -9.56 8.30 3.48
CA THR A 70 -9.52 6.95 2.95
C THR A 70 -8.70 6.93 1.65
N PHE A 71 -8.64 5.78 0.98
CA PHE A 71 -7.92 5.60 -0.29
C PHE A 71 -8.82 4.95 -1.34
N GLU A 72 -8.48 5.21 -2.60
CA GLU A 72 -9.17 4.66 -3.76
C GLU A 72 -8.97 3.15 -3.84
N ILE A 73 -10.07 2.41 -4.04
CA ILE A 73 -10.09 0.95 -4.21
C ILE A 73 -10.58 0.51 -5.60
N ALA A 74 -11.15 1.41 -6.38
CA ALA A 74 -11.49 1.15 -7.77
C ALA A 74 -11.45 2.43 -8.61
N MET A 75 -10.88 2.29 -9.81
CA MET A 75 -10.76 3.37 -10.79
C MET A 75 -12.14 3.83 -11.27
N GLY A 76 -12.28 5.11 -11.59
CA GLY A 76 -13.52 5.65 -12.13
C GLY A 76 -13.55 7.18 -12.20
N ASN A 77 -14.63 7.72 -12.75
CA ASN A 77 -14.92 9.16 -12.69
C ASN A 77 -16.39 9.35 -12.22
N PRO A 78 -16.63 9.61 -10.91
CA PRO A 78 -15.63 9.74 -9.85
C PRO A 78 -15.01 8.38 -9.44
N PRO A 79 -13.78 8.37 -8.90
CA PRO A 79 -13.16 7.18 -8.33
C PRO A 79 -13.96 6.65 -7.13
N LYS A 80 -13.81 5.36 -6.83
CA LYS A 80 -14.47 4.74 -5.67
C LYS A 80 -13.47 4.53 -4.54
N ASP A 81 -13.63 5.34 -3.52
CA ASP A 81 -12.89 5.23 -2.26
C ASP A 81 -13.42 4.11 -1.36
N MET A 82 -12.53 3.54 -0.54
CA MET A 82 -12.95 2.66 0.55
C MET A 82 -13.85 3.43 1.51
N ARG A 83 -15.01 2.86 1.86
CA ARG A 83 -15.92 3.51 2.80
C ARG A 83 -15.37 3.46 4.23
N GLN A 84 -15.71 4.44 5.05
CA GLN A 84 -15.24 4.53 6.44
C GLN A 84 -15.58 3.29 7.27
N ASP A 85 -16.78 2.71 7.06
CA ASP A 85 -17.24 1.49 7.75
C ASP A 85 -16.45 0.23 7.35
N GLN A 86 -15.64 0.28 6.29
CA GLN A 86 -14.85 -0.84 5.78
C GLN A 86 -13.40 -0.85 6.29
N ILE A 87 -12.89 0.27 6.82
CA ILE A 87 -11.48 0.40 7.24
C ILE A 87 -11.15 -0.58 8.37
N VAL A 88 -12.00 -0.64 9.40
CA VAL A 88 -11.77 -1.54 10.55
C VAL A 88 -11.85 -3.02 10.12
N PRO A 89 -12.90 -3.49 9.42
CA PRO A 89 -12.92 -4.84 8.86
C PRO A 89 -11.70 -5.18 7.99
N PHE A 90 -11.26 -4.24 7.14
CA PHE A 90 -10.08 -4.41 6.31
C PHE A 90 -8.81 -4.63 7.16
N GLY A 91 -8.51 -3.74 8.10
CA GLY A 91 -7.36 -3.87 8.97
C GLY A 91 -7.42 -5.13 9.85
N THR A 92 -8.58 -5.47 10.41
CA THR A 92 -8.78 -6.70 11.19
C THR A 92 -8.51 -7.96 10.37
N SER A 93 -8.96 -8.03 9.11
CA SER A 93 -8.67 -9.16 8.22
C SER A 93 -7.18 -9.33 7.97
N LEU A 94 -6.45 -8.23 7.73
CA LEU A 94 -5.00 -8.27 7.53
C LEU A 94 -4.27 -8.72 8.79
N ASN A 95 -4.69 -8.25 9.96
CA ASN A 95 -4.15 -8.69 11.25
C ASN A 95 -4.34 -10.20 11.46
N GLN A 96 -5.56 -10.71 11.27
CA GLN A 96 -5.87 -12.14 11.42
C GLN A 96 -5.04 -13.04 10.49
N ARG A 97 -4.72 -12.55 9.28
CA ARG A 97 -3.88 -13.25 8.31
C ARG A 97 -2.39 -12.94 8.45
N ASN A 98 -2.00 -12.09 9.41
CA ASN A 98 -0.63 -11.60 9.57
C ASN A 98 -0.03 -11.00 8.28
N VAL A 99 -0.86 -10.33 7.48
CA VAL A 99 -0.41 -9.64 6.26
C VAL A 99 0.11 -8.26 6.63
N THR A 100 1.30 -7.92 6.15
CA THR A 100 1.89 -6.57 6.33
C THR A 100 1.45 -5.65 5.20
N LEU A 101 0.89 -4.49 5.54
CA LEU A 101 0.39 -3.49 4.59
C LEU A 101 1.36 -2.32 4.39
N TYR A 102 1.71 -2.03 3.14
CA TYR A 102 2.37 -0.80 2.72
C TYR A 102 1.37 0.03 1.92
N LEU A 103 0.67 0.93 2.61
CA LEU A 103 -0.27 1.84 1.96
C LEU A 103 0.50 3.07 1.49
N LEU A 104 0.62 3.25 0.18
CA LEU A 104 1.42 4.31 -0.45
C LEU A 104 0.56 5.47 -0.97
N SER A 105 -0.74 5.46 -0.70
CA SER A 105 -1.66 6.52 -1.07
C SER A 105 -1.41 7.80 -0.26
N CYS A 106 -1.60 8.97 -0.88
CA CYS A 106 -1.29 10.26 -0.28
C CYS A 106 -2.10 10.53 1.02
N HIS A 107 -1.42 11.08 2.01
CA HIS A 107 -1.95 11.52 3.31
C HIS A 107 -2.66 10.45 4.15
N THR A 108 -2.60 9.18 3.76
CA THR A 108 -3.30 8.09 4.44
C THR A 108 -2.77 7.73 5.81
N GLY A 109 -1.58 8.23 6.17
CA GLY A 109 -1.03 8.16 7.51
C GLY A 109 -1.63 9.17 8.49
N ASN A 110 -2.46 10.13 8.04
CA ASN A 110 -3.11 11.10 8.91
C ASN A 110 -4.43 10.56 9.49
N ASP A 111 -4.96 11.25 10.50
CA ASP A 111 -6.27 10.96 11.05
C ASP A 111 -7.37 11.40 10.06
N PRO A 112 -8.46 10.60 9.90
CA PRO A 112 -8.85 9.45 10.73
C PRO A 112 -8.25 8.09 10.32
N LEU A 113 -7.77 7.92 9.08
CA LEU A 113 -7.40 6.61 8.54
C LEU A 113 -6.24 5.95 9.31
N GLY A 114 -5.16 6.69 9.55
CA GLY A 114 -3.97 6.18 10.23
C GLY A 114 -4.30 5.65 11.62
N ARG A 115 -5.10 6.40 12.39
CA ARG A 115 -5.59 5.97 13.71
C ARG A 115 -6.53 4.77 13.66
N SER A 116 -7.43 4.73 12.68
CA SER A 116 -8.34 3.58 12.50
C SER A 116 -7.58 2.29 12.21
N LEU A 117 -6.58 2.34 11.32
CA LEU A 117 -5.73 1.18 11.00
C LEU A 117 -4.90 0.75 12.21
N LEU A 118 -4.28 1.68 12.94
CA LEU A 118 -3.58 1.38 14.19
C LEU A 118 -4.48 0.67 15.20
N GLY A 119 -5.74 1.11 15.33
CA GLY A 119 -6.73 0.51 16.22
C GLY A 119 -7.07 -0.95 15.88
N THR A 120 -6.81 -1.43 14.67
CA THR A 120 -7.04 -2.83 14.28
C THR A 120 -5.92 -3.80 14.68
N GLY A 121 -4.75 -3.27 15.05
CA GLY A 121 -3.54 -4.04 15.34
C GLY A 121 -2.83 -4.63 14.10
N CYS A 122 -3.26 -4.30 12.87
CA CYS A 122 -2.56 -4.76 11.68
C CYS A 122 -1.13 -4.19 11.58
N ASN A 123 -0.21 -4.96 10.99
CA ASN A 123 1.13 -4.48 10.67
C ASN A 123 1.07 -3.59 9.43
N PHE A 124 1.36 -2.29 9.54
CA PHE A 124 1.31 -1.40 8.37
C PHE A 124 2.29 -0.24 8.38
N ALA A 125 2.43 0.41 7.23
CA ALA A 125 3.02 1.74 7.07
C ALA A 125 2.20 2.56 6.06
N ALA A 126 1.93 3.83 6.40
CA ALA A 126 1.22 4.79 5.56
C ALA A 126 1.88 6.19 5.65
N PRO A 127 2.00 6.94 4.54
CA PRO A 127 2.67 8.23 4.53
C PRO A 127 1.77 9.32 5.12
N LYS A 128 2.34 10.18 5.99
CA LYS A 128 1.66 11.41 6.43
C LYS A 128 1.59 12.47 5.31
N GLY A 129 2.50 12.38 4.34
CA GLY A 129 2.50 13.13 3.08
C GLY A 129 2.24 12.21 1.89
N TYR A 130 3.07 12.30 0.84
CA TYR A 130 3.02 11.50 -0.37
C TYR A 130 4.12 10.44 -0.35
N ALA A 131 3.82 9.21 -0.79
CA ALA A 131 4.87 8.23 -1.03
C ALA A 131 5.55 8.52 -2.38
N LEU A 132 6.87 8.69 -2.37
CA LEU A 132 7.66 8.95 -3.57
C LEU A 132 8.86 8.00 -3.64
N VAL A 133 9.00 7.31 -4.78
CA VAL A 133 10.18 6.51 -5.08
C VAL A 133 11.32 7.43 -5.48
N LYS A 134 12.47 7.30 -4.83
CA LYS A 134 13.68 8.03 -5.16
C LYS A 134 14.87 7.11 -5.26
N SER A 135 15.70 7.38 -6.26
CA SER A 135 17.04 6.82 -6.37
C SER A 135 18.01 7.68 -5.55
N SER A 136 18.89 7.03 -4.81
CA SER A 136 19.98 7.64 -4.06
C SER A 136 21.28 6.86 -4.29
N SER A 137 22.40 7.38 -3.81
CA SER A 137 23.69 6.67 -3.84
C SER A 137 23.67 5.34 -3.05
N ALA A 138 22.75 5.18 -2.11
CA ALA A 138 22.55 3.93 -1.34
C ALA A 138 21.57 2.95 -2.00
N GLY A 139 20.93 3.33 -3.11
CA GLY A 139 19.92 2.53 -3.81
C GLY A 139 18.58 3.25 -3.98
N VAL A 140 17.56 2.51 -4.42
CA VAL A 140 16.19 3.01 -4.62
C VAL A 140 15.35 2.78 -3.36
N GLY A 141 14.61 3.79 -2.92
CA GLY A 141 13.75 3.72 -1.73
C GLY A 141 12.47 4.53 -1.86
N VAL A 142 11.47 4.22 -1.03
CA VAL A 142 10.20 4.96 -0.96
C VAL A 142 10.22 5.90 0.24
N TYR A 143 9.97 7.18 0.02
CA TYR A 143 10.02 8.22 1.04
C TYR A 143 8.63 8.84 1.22
N SER A 144 8.32 9.29 2.44
CA SER A 144 7.14 10.13 2.69
C SER A 144 7.56 11.59 2.59
N VAL A 145 7.11 12.29 1.54
CA VAL A 145 7.45 13.69 1.25
C VAL A 145 6.23 14.58 1.41
N VAL A 146 6.42 15.84 1.80
CA VAL A 146 5.31 16.80 1.93
C VAL A 146 4.69 17.14 0.57
N ASP A 147 5.53 17.29 -0.45
CA ASP A 147 5.16 17.61 -1.83
C ASP A 147 6.08 16.82 -2.78
N PRO A 148 5.54 15.99 -3.69
CA PRO A 148 6.33 15.21 -4.63
C PRO A 148 7.02 16.06 -5.72
N HIS A 149 6.62 17.32 -5.89
CA HIS A 149 7.13 18.23 -6.92
C HIS A 149 8.04 19.34 -6.37
N ALA A 150 8.23 19.40 -5.05
CA ALA A 150 9.06 20.43 -4.42
C ALA A 150 10.54 20.30 -4.80
N SER A 151 11.20 21.44 -5.04
CA SER A 151 12.64 21.54 -5.28
C SER A 151 13.47 21.26 -4.02
N ASP A 152 13.01 21.74 -2.87
CA ASP A 152 13.54 21.40 -1.55
C ASP A 152 12.62 20.39 -0.85
N VAL A 153 13.16 19.21 -0.58
CA VAL A 153 12.38 18.04 -0.18
C VAL A 153 12.25 18.00 1.34
N LYS A 154 11.01 18.07 1.82
CA LYS A 154 10.67 17.88 3.24
C LYS A 154 9.98 16.55 3.46
N TYR A 155 10.27 15.93 4.60
CA TYR A 155 9.80 14.59 4.93
C TYR A 155 8.80 14.65 6.09
N ALA A 156 7.55 14.30 5.82
CA ALA A 156 6.48 14.33 6.83
C ALA A 156 6.46 13.08 7.72
N GLY A 157 7.19 12.04 7.33
CA GLY A 157 7.24 10.78 8.07
C GLY A 157 6.06 9.86 7.80
N TRP A 158 5.97 8.83 8.62
CA TRP A 158 5.06 7.70 8.44
C TRP A 158 4.21 7.48 9.70
N THR A 159 3.04 6.90 9.51
CA THR A 159 2.22 6.31 10.57
C THR A 159 2.18 4.80 10.35
N GLY A 160 2.25 4.01 11.41
CA GLY A 160 2.21 2.56 11.30
C GLY A 160 2.95 1.85 12.42
N THR A 161 3.24 0.58 12.20
CA THR A 161 3.83 -0.33 13.18
C THR A 161 5.33 -0.18 13.26
N GLU A 162 5.88 -0.20 14.47
CA GLU A 162 7.32 -0.22 14.70
C GLU A 162 7.99 -1.40 13.97
N GLY A 163 9.13 -1.16 13.32
CA GLY A 163 9.81 -2.16 12.49
C GLY A 163 9.27 -2.27 11.06
N VAL A 164 8.06 -1.78 10.79
CA VAL A 164 7.52 -1.59 9.43
C VAL A 164 7.80 -0.17 8.94
N ILE A 165 7.52 0.84 9.79
CA ILE A 165 7.86 2.24 9.49
C ILE A 165 9.35 2.54 9.75
N PRO A 166 9.95 3.52 9.05
CA PRO A 166 11.29 3.99 9.36
C PRO A 166 11.34 4.68 10.72
N ASN A 167 12.49 4.58 11.41
CA ASN A 167 12.70 5.26 12.69
C ASN A 167 13.04 6.76 12.59
N ARG A 168 13.08 7.31 11.36
CA ARG A 168 13.30 8.72 11.07
C ARG A 168 12.57 9.08 9.78
N ASP A 169 11.98 10.27 9.72
CA ASP A 169 11.20 10.71 8.56
C ASP A 169 12.01 10.75 7.26
N THR A 170 13.31 11.06 7.36
CA THR A 170 14.24 11.14 6.23
C THR A 170 14.70 9.79 5.69
N LYS A 171 14.34 8.67 6.34
CA LYS A 171 14.74 7.34 5.89
C LYS A 171 13.69 6.72 4.96
N PRO A 172 14.12 5.93 3.97
CA PRO A 172 13.18 5.22 3.11
C PRO A 172 12.46 4.10 3.88
N LEU A 173 11.26 3.78 3.42
CA LEU A 173 10.46 2.66 3.90
C LEU A 173 11.14 1.32 3.57
N ASN A 174 11.16 0.43 4.55
CA ASN A 174 11.71 -0.93 4.41
C ASN A 174 10.65 -1.88 3.84
N ILE A 175 10.33 -1.73 2.56
CA ILE A 175 9.41 -2.65 1.86
C ILE A 175 10.11 -4.00 1.68
N LYS A 176 9.53 -5.06 2.23
CA LYS A 176 10.13 -6.41 2.23
C LYS A 176 10.03 -7.13 0.92
#